data_AF-A0A0V0HDB5-F1
#
_entry.id   AF-A0A0V0HDB5-F1
#
_cell.length_a   1.000
_cell.length_b   1.000
_cell.length_c   1.000
_cell.angle_alpha   90.00
_cell.angle_beta   90.00
_cell.angle_gamma   90.00
#
_symmetry.space_group_name_H-M   'P 1'
#
loop_
_entity.id
_entity.type
_entity.pdbx_description
1 polymer ?
#
loop_
_entity_poly.entity_id
_entity_poly.type
_entity_poly.pdbx_seq_one_letter_code
_entity_poly.pdbx_strand_id
1 'polypeptide(L)'
;MNKISLVRAVVEKQDPSSKEVDDFAIRRFLRARDLDVEKASTMLLKYLKWKKSFVPNGYISPTEIPNEIAHNKMFLQGVDKLGRPIAVVFGGRHMPNKQGGLEEFKRFVVLALDKLCSRTSPGREKFVVIGDLQGFGYSNSDVRAYLGALSILQVYLPIFHLIFTFYTYDCTILVHRFKS
;
A
#
# COMPACT_ATOMS: atom_id res chain seq x y z
N MET A 1 -7.08 6.70 -31.04
CA MET A 1 -7.89 6.00 -30.01
C MET A 1 -7.14 6.10 -28.68
N ASN A 2 -7.80 6.48 -27.58
CA ASN A 2 -7.14 6.73 -26.29
C ASN A 2 -6.69 5.38 -25.66
N LYS A 3 -5.46 5.27 -25.14
CA LYS A 3 -5.00 4.03 -24.47
C LYS A 3 -5.87 3.64 -23.27
N ILE A 4 -6.46 4.63 -22.59
CA ILE A 4 -7.41 4.42 -21.49
C ILE A 4 -8.65 3.67 -21.98
N SER A 5 -9.23 4.08 -23.12
CA SER A 5 -10.42 3.41 -23.66
C SER A 5 -10.12 1.98 -24.12
N LEU A 6 -8.90 1.72 -24.60
CA LEU A 6 -8.46 0.36 -24.95
C LEU A 6 -8.36 -0.54 -23.71
N VAL A 7 -7.69 -0.08 -22.65
CA VAL A 7 -7.62 -0.84 -21.38
C VAL A 7 -9.01 -1.08 -20.83
N ARG A 8 -9.86 -0.05 -20.80
CA ARG A 8 -11.25 -0.14 -20.34
C ARG A 8 -12.01 -1.23 -21.11
N ALA A 9 -11.94 -1.23 -22.44
CA ALA A 9 -12.61 -2.24 -23.26
C ALA A 9 -12.12 -3.67 -22.97
N VAL A 10 -10.81 -3.87 -22.80
CA VAL A 10 -10.23 -5.20 -22.48
C VAL A 10 -10.68 -5.69 -21.10
N VAL A 11 -10.65 -4.80 -20.10
CA VAL A 11 -10.96 -5.13 -18.71
C VAL A 11 -12.45 -5.36 -18.52
N GLU A 12 -13.32 -4.52 -19.10
CA GLU A 12 -14.78 -4.69 -19.04
C GLU A 12 -15.25 -5.97 -19.75
N LYS A 13 -14.59 -6.36 -20.85
CA LYS A 13 -14.88 -7.62 -21.54
C LYS A 13 -14.60 -8.84 -20.66
N GLN A 14 -13.57 -8.80 -19.81
CA GLN A 14 -13.18 -9.91 -18.94
C GLN A 14 -13.85 -9.87 -17.57
N ASP A 15 -14.12 -8.68 -17.04
CA ASP A 15 -14.79 -8.45 -15.76
C ASP A 15 -15.81 -7.30 -15.92
N PRO A 16 -17.08 -7.61 -16.24
CA PRO A 16 -18.11 -6.59 -16.47
C PRO A 16 -18.40 -5.66 -15.27
N SER A 17 -18.00 -6.04 -14.06
CA SER A 17 -18.15 -5.19 -12.86
C SER A 17 -17.04 -4.13 -12.74
N SER A 18 -16.04 -4.14 -13.63
CA SER A 18 -14.95 -3.16 -13.66
C SER A 18 -15.34 -1.77 -14.19
N LYS A 19 -16.61 -1.57 -14.57
CA LYS A 19 -17.13 -0.29 -15.09
C LYS A 19 -16.92 0.90 -14.14
N GLU A 20 -16.83 0.62 -12.84
CA GLU A 20 -16.62 1.60 -11.78
C GLU A 20 -15.16 2.11 -11.69
N VAL A 21 -14.22 1.51 -12.43
CA VAL A 21 -12.83 1.94 -12.42
C VAL A 21 -12.70 3.29 -13.14
N ASP A 22 -12.25 4.30 -12.41
CA ASP A 22 -12.06 5.63 -12.92
C ASP A 22 -10.85 5.74 -13.88
N ASP A 23 -10.84 6.75 -14.74
CA ASP A 23 -9.77 6.98 -15.72
C ASP A 23 -8.41 7.27 -15.06
N PHE A 24 -8.38 7.86 -13.87
CA PHE A 24 -7.12 8.11 -13.14
C PHE A 24 -6.49 6.80 -12.68
N ALA A 25 -7.29 5.86 -12.16
CA ALA A 25 -6.85 4.52 -11.82
C ALA A 25 -6.27 3.81 -13.05
N ILE A 26 -6.97 3.83 -14.19
CA ILE A 26 -6.46 3.21 -15.45
C ILE A 26 -5.13 3.84 -15.88
N ARG A 27 -4.98 5.17 -15.80
CA ARG A 27 -3.72 5.87 -16.10
C ARG A 27 -2.57 5.41 -15.22
N ARG A 28 -2.82 5.10 -13.94
CA ARG A 28 -1.79 4.60 -13.02
C ARG A 28 -1.25 3.24 -13.47
N PHE A 29 -2.14 2.30 -13.80
CA PHE A 29 -1.73 0.98 -14.33
C PHE A 29 -0.99 1.09 -15.66
N LEU A 30 -1.41 1.99 -16.55
CA LEU A 30 -0.69 2.27 -17.79
C LEU A 30 0.72 2.82 -17.51
N ARG A 31 0.86 3.82 -16.63
CA ARG A 31 2.17 4.39 -16.27
C ARG A 31 3.10 3.36 -15.64
N ALA A 32 2.57 2.45 -14.82
CA ALA A 32 3.34 1.38 -14.19
C ALA A 32 3.84 0.30 -15.17
N ARG A 33 3.37 0.32 -16.41
CA ARG A 33 3.68 -0.65 -17.47
C ARG A 33 4.07 0.03 -18.78
N ASP A 34 4.72 1.19 -18.70
CA ASP A 34 5.26 1.91 -19.87
C ASP A 34 4.23 2.17 -20.98
N LEU A 35 2.97 2.40 -20.56
CA LEU A 35 1.81 2.60 -21.43
C LEU A 35 1.49 1.40 -22.34
N ASP A 36 1.89 0.20 -21.95
CA ASP A 36 1.56 -1.08 -22.57
C ASP A 36 0.13 -1.51 -22.16
N VAL A 37 -0.77 -1.58 -23.14
CA VAL A 37 -2.20 -1.84 -22.91
C VAL A 37 -2.44 -3.24 -22.36
N GLU A 38 -1.75 -4.26 -22.87
CA GLU A 38 -1.98 -5.66 -22.48
C GLU A 38 -1.48 -5.93 -21.08
N LYS A 39 -0.26 -5.46 -20.77
CA LYS A 39 0.33 -5.58 -19.42
C LYS A 39 -0.46 -4.78 -18.40
N ALA A 40 -0.89 -3.57 -18.74
CA ALA A 40 -1.70 -2.75 -17.84
C ALA A 40 -3.06 -3.40 -17.56
N SER A 41 -3.73 -3.93 -18.61
CA SER A 41 -5.02 -4.62 -18.47
C SER A 41 -4.90 -5.88 -17.61
N THR A 42 -3.88 -6.70 -17.86
CA THR A 42 -3.61 -7.92 -17.08
C THR A 42 -3.36 -7.59 -15.60
N MET A 43 -2.60 -6.52 -15.35
CA MET A 43 -2.31 -6.08 -13.99
C MET A 43 -3.55 -5.53 -13.27
N LEU A 44 -4.36 -4.73 -13.97
CA LEU A 44 -5.62 -4.20 -13.43
C LEU A 44 -6.60 -5.32 -13.09
N LEU A 45 -6.75 -6.33 -13.96
CA LEU A 45 -7.60 -7.50 -13.67
C LEU A 45 -7.12 -8.28 -12.44
N LYS A 46 -5.80 -8.49 -12.30
CA LYS A 46 -5.23 -9.11 -11.10
C LYS A 46 -5.54 -8.29 -9.84
N TYR A 47 -5.40 -6.97 -9.91
CA TYR A 47 -5.75 -6.06 -8.82
C TYR A 47 -7.23 -6.15 -8.44
N LEU A 48 -8.14 -6.07 -9.42
CA LEU A 48 -9.59 -6.13 -9.18
C LEU A 48 -10.00 -7.46 -8.56
N LYS A 49 -9.46 -8.58 -9.05
CA LYS A 49 -9.70 -9.91 -8.49
C LYS A 49 -9.21 -9.98 -7.04
N TRP A 50 -7.99 -9.50 -6.77
CA TRP A 50 -7.45 -9.45 -5.43
C TRP A 50 -8.32 -8.60 -4.49
N LYS A 51 -8.71 -7.39 -4.93
CA LYS A 51 -9.54 -6.46 -4.15
C LYS A 51 -10.87 -7.09 -3.75
N LYS A 52 -11.56 -7.75 -4.68
CA LYS A 52 -12.80 -8.49 -4.39
C LYS A 52 -12.61 -9.61 -3.37
N SER A 53 -11.50 -10.34 -3.45
CA SER A 53 -11.23 -11.45 -2.52
C SER A 53 -10.77 -11.00 -1.14
N PHE A 54 -9.97 -9.93 -1.06
CA PHE A 54 -9.27 -9.54 0.17
C PHE A 54 -10.00 -8.42 0.92
N VAL A 55 -10.71 -7.55 0.20
CA VAL A 55 -11.47 -6.42 0.74
C VAL A 55 -12.89 -6.44 0.15
N PRO A 56 -13.69 -7.50 0.42
CA PRO A 56 -14.98 -7.70 -0.24
C PRO A 56 -16.00 -6.59 0.07
N ASN A 57 -15.92 -5.99 1.25
CA ASN A 57 -16.79 -4.88 1.67
C ASN A 57 -16.30 -3.50 1.21
N GLY A 58 -15.18 -3.44 0.47
CA GLY A 58 -14.55 -2.20 0.01
C GLY A 58 -13.72 -1.47 1.07
N TYR A 59 -13.78 -1.88 2.33
CA TYR A 59 -12.94 -1.38 3.43
C TYR A 59 -12.56 -2.52 4.40
N ILE A 60 -11.52 -2.27 5.20
CA ILE A 60 -11.15 -3.11 6.35
C ILE A 60 -11.67 -2.45 7.63
N SER A 61 -12.49 -3.16 8.40
CA SER A 61 -13.01 -2.67 9.68
C SER A 61 -11.93 -2.76 10.77
N PRO A 62 -11.84 -1.77 11.69
CA PRO A 62 -11.00 -1.87 12.88
C PRO A 62 -11.23 -3.14 13.71
N THR A 63 -12.46 -3.67 13.71
CA THR A 63 -12.82 -4.90 14.43
C THR A 63 -12.18 -6.16 13.84
N GLU A 64 -11.71 -6.11 12.59
CA GLU A 64 -11.01 -7.23 11.93
C GLU A 64 -9.51 -7.24 12.26
N ILE A 65 -9.00 -6.15 12.85
CA ILE A 65 -7.57 -5.95 13.13
C ILE A 65 -7.26 -5.41 14.55
N PRO A 66 -7.94 -5.91 15.61
CA PRO A 66 -7.81 -5.34 16.96
C PRO A 66 -6.39 -5.44 17.53
N ASN A 67 -5.66 -6.53 17.24
CA ASN A 67 -4.31 -6.75 17.77
C ASN A 67 -3.30 -5.80 17.10
N GLU A 68 -3.44 -5.62 15.78
CA GLU A 68 -2.59 -4.70 15.03
C GLU A 68 -2.82 -3.23 15.42
N ILE A 69 -4.07 -2.87 15.71
CA ILE A 69 -4.41 -1.53 16.24
C ILE A 69 -3.85 -1.35 17.65
N ALA A 70 -3.95 -2.36 18.51
CA ALA A 70 -3.45 -2.30 19.89
C ALA A 70 -1.94 -2.05 19.97
N HIS A 71 -1.16 -2.53 18.99
CA HIS A 71 0.27 -2.23 18.90
C HIS A 71 0.59 -0.74 18.77
N ASN A 72 -0.37 0.07 18.29
CA ASN A 72 -0.25 1.52 18.22
C ASN A 72 1.06 1.97 17.53
N LYS A 73 1.38 1.30 16.40
CA LYS A 73 2.68 1.35 15.73
C LYS A 73 2.70 2.19 14.46
N MET A 74 1.57 2.76 14.04
CA MET A 74 1.51 3.64 12.87
C MET A 74 0.54 4.79 13.08
N PHE A 75 0.96 5.99 12.69
CA PHE A 75 0.17 7.22 12.79
C PHE A 75 0.28 8.01 11.51
N LEU A 76 -0.80 8.65 11.09
CA LEU A 76 -0.78 9.58 9.96
C LEU A 76 -0.62 11.01 10.48
N GLN A 77 0.52 11.64 10.16
CA GLN A 77 0.93 12.95 10.65
C GLN A 77 0.96 13.97 9.51
N GLY A 78 0.10 14.99 9.56
CA GLY A 78 0.16 16.16 8.67
C GLY A 78 0.54 15.88 7.20
N VAL A 79 1.30 16.81 6.63
CA VAL A 79 1.89 16.73 5.30
C VAL A 79 3.31 17.30 5.32
N ASP A 80 4.16 16.89 4.37
CA ASP A 80 5.49 17.47 4.22
C ASP A 80 5.47 18.82 3.47
N LYS A 81 6.66 19.40 3.25
CA LYS A 81 6.82 20.68 2.51
C LYS A 81 6.31 20.64 1.07
N LEU A 82 6.14 19.46 0.48
CA LEU A 82 5.60 19.26 -0.88
C LEU A 82 4.10 18.93 -0.84
N GLY A 83 3.48 18.95 0.35
CA GLY A 83 2.08 18.61 0.56
C GLY A 83 1.77 17.11 0.39
N ARG A 84 2.76 16.23 0.62
CA ARG A 84 2.59 14.78 0.63
C ARG A 84 2.19 14.32 2.03
N PRO A 85 1.16 13.48 2.19
CA PRO A 85 0.81 12.90 3.50
C PRO A 85 2.00 12.17 4.11
N ILE A 86 2.22 12.34 5.42
CA ILE A 86 3.27 11.61 6.15
C ILE A 86 2.61 10.55 7.04
N ALA A 87 3.15 9.35 7.04
CA ALA A 87 2.94 8.37 8.09
C ALA A 87 4.22 8.18 8.91
N VAL A 88 4.06 7.96 10.21
CA VAL A 88 5.15 7.58 11.13
C VAL A 88 4.86 6.16 11.61
N VAL A 89 5.84 5.28 11.46
CA VAL A 89 5.79 3.87 11.87
C VAL A 89 6.86 3.62 12.92
N PHE A 90 6.46 3.10 14.08
CA PHE A 90 7.35 2.79 15.21
C PHE A 90 7.73 1.31 15.19
N GLY A 91 8.94 1.02 14.74
CA GLY A 91 9.49 -0.33 14.62
C GLY A 91 9.54 -1.07 15.95
N GLY A 92 9.99 -0.41 17.03
CA GLY A 92 10.06 -1.01 18.38
C GLY A 92 8.70 -1.44 18.96
N ARG A 93 7.59 -1.00 18.37
CA ARG A 93 6.23 -1.41 18.76
C ARG A 93 5.68 -2.55 17.90
N HIS A 94 6.38 -2.97 16.86
CA HIS A 94 5.98 -4.12 16.06
C HIS A 94 6.24 -5.40 16.84
N MET A 95 5.20 -6.18 17.12
CA MET A 95 5.34 -7.53 17.66
C MET A 95 4.71 -8.53 16.67
N PRO A 96 5.33 -9.71 16.46
CA PRO A 96 4.73 -10.78 15.69
C PRO A 96 3.34 -11.11 16.25
N ASN A 97 2.31 -10.93 15.42
CA ASN A 97 0.94 -11.16 15.84
C ASN A 97 0.68 -12.67 15.92
N LYS A 98 0.68 -13.22 17.14
CA LYS A 98 0.46 -14.66 17.36
C LYS A 98 -1.01 -15.05 17.30
N GLN A 99 -1.92 -14.13 17.63
CA GLN A 99 -3.35 -14.39 17.73
C GLN A 99 -4.05 -14.32 16.37
N GLY A 100 -4.07 -13.15 15.72
CA GLY A 100 -4.68 -13.01 14.38
C GLY A 100 -3.72 -13.24 13.22
N GLY A 101 -2.44 -13.46 13.51
CA GLY A 101 -1.49 -13.97 12.54
C GLY A 101 -1.16 -13.00 11.41
N LEU A 102 -0.63 -13.57 10.33
CA LEU A 102 -0.19 -12.81 9.16
C LEU A 102 -1.35 -12.16 8.40
N GLU A 103 -2.54 -12.76 8.40
CA GLU A 103 -3.69 -12.23 7.67
C GLU A 103 -4.24 -10.97 8.31
N GLU A 104 -4.30 -10.89 9.65
CA GLU A 104 -4.63 -9.65 10.35
C GLU A 104 -3.61 -8.55 10.04
N PHE A 105 -2.31 -8.88 10.04
CA PHE A 105 -1.25 -7.94 9.69
C PHE A 105 -1.40 -7.40 8.26
N LYS A 106 -1.67 -8.27 7.26
CA LYS A 106 -1.90 -7.82 5.87
C LYS A 106 -3.10 -6.88 5.78
N ARG A 107 -4.19 -7.17 6.49
CA ARG A 107 -5.38 -6.31 6.56
C ARG A 107 -5.06 -4.95 7.20
N PHE A 108 -4.21 -4.93 8.23
CA PHE A 108 -3.70 -3.67 8.80
C PHE A 108 -2.90 -2.85 7.77
N VAL A 109 -2.02 -3.49 6.99
CA VAL A 109 -1.27 -2.80 5.93
C VAL A 109 -2.21 -2.20 4.89
N VAL A 110 -3.25 -2.92 4.47
CA VAL A 110 -4.28 -2.42 3.55
C VAL A 110 -4.99 -1.20 4.14
N LEU A 111 -5.47 -1.28 5.39
CA LEU A 111 -6.13 -0.15 6.05
C LEU A 111 -5.22 1.09 6.12
N ALA A 112 -3.96 0.87 6.47
CA ALA A 112 -2.96 1.92 6.57
C ALA A 112 -2.73 2.63 5.23
N LEU A 113 -2.60 1.87 4.15
CA LEU A 113 -2.46 2.40 2.80
C LEU A 113 -3.71 3.14 2.36
N ASP A 114 -4.91 2.58 2.56
CA ASP A 114 -6.16 3.24 2.17
C ASP A 114 -6.35 4.58 2.89
N LYS A 115 -5.98 4.67 4.17
CA LYS A 115 -5.97 5.93 4.93
C LYS A 115 -4.95 6.95 4.40
N LEU A 116 -3.80 6.50 3.90
CA LEU A 116 -2.83 7.40 3.26
C LEU A 116 -3.33 7.89 1.91
N CYS A 117 -3.93 6.99 1.14
CA CYS A 117 -4.51 7.29 -0.16
C CYS A 117 -5.63 8.34 -0.05
N SER A 118 -6.51 8.20 0.95
CA SER A 118 -7.62 9.16 1.15
C SER A 118 -7.16 10.58 1.53
N ARG A 119 -5.93 10.73 2.06
CA ARG A 119 -5.32 12.03 2.34
C ARG A 119 -4.56 12.62 1.16
N THR A 120 -4.41 11.87 0.07
CA THR A 120 -3.66 12.35 -1.09
C THR A 120 -4.59 13.09 -2.05
N SER A 121 -4.16 14.24 -2.54
CA SER A 121 -4.95 15.06 -3.48
C SER A 121 -4.92 14.50 -4.90
N PRO A 122 -5.97 14.69 -5.72
CA PRO A 122 -5.95 14.31 -7.14
C PRO A 122 -4.71 14.87 -7.86
N GLY A 123 -3.94 13.99 -8.51
CA GLY A 123 -2.69 14.35 -9.20
C GLY A 123 -1.43 14.34 -8.33
N ARG A 124 -1.56 14.25 -7.01
CA ARG A 124 -0.47 13.85 -6.10
C ARG A 124 -0.69 12.39 -5.75
N GLU A 125 0.28 11.53 -6.02
CA GLU A 125 0.17 10.08 -5.81
C GLU A 125 1.36 9.58 -5.01
N LYS A 126 1.87 10.45 -4.13
CA LYS A 126 3.05 10.25 -3.33
C LYS A 126 2.72 10.55 -1.89
N PHE A 127 3.13 9.66 -1.02
CA PHE A 127 3.13 9.83 0.43
C PHE A 127 4.52 9.47 0.97
N VAL A 128 4.80 9.90 2.18
CA VAL A 128 6.06 9.68 2.87
C VAL A 128 5.80 8.78 4.07
N VAL A 129 6.62 7.75 4.23
CA VAL A 129 6.61 6.93 5.45
C VAL A 129 7.94 7.12 6.18
N ILE A 130 7.85 7.57 7.42
CA ILE A 130 8.94 7.71 8.38
C ILE A 130 8.95 6.47 9.26
N GLY A 131 10.03 5.68 9.18
CA GLY A 131 10.26 4.59 10.12
C GLY A 131 11.12 5.06 11.28
N ASP A 132 10.56 5.08 12.48
CA ASP A 132 11.28 5.24 13.74
C ASP A 132 11.69 3.85 14.25
N LEU A 133 12.99 3.58 14.28
CA LEU A 133 13.55 2.30 14.70
C LEU A 133 14.04 2.30 16.16
N GLN A 134 13.76 3.35 16.94
CA GLN A 134 14.06 3.36 18.36
C GLN A 134 13.36 2.17 19.07
N GLY A 135 14.14 1.41 19.83
CA GLY A 135 13.67 0.22 20.53
C GLY A 135 13.38 -0.99 19.64
N PHE A 136 13.72 -0.94 18.35
CA PHE A 136 13.63 -2.11 17.47
C PHE A 136 14.75 -3.11 17.82
N GLY A 137 14.35 -4.33 18.17
CA GLY A 137 15.26 -5.43 18.47
C GLY A 137 14.84 -6.75 17.81
N TYR A 138 15.52 -7.83 18.19
CA TYR A 138 15.29 -9.15 17.61
C TYR A 138 13.83 -9.64 17.75
N SER A 139 13.19 -9.36 18.89
CA SER A 139 11.78 -9.70 19.14
C SER A 139 10.80 -8.98 18.22
N ASN A 140 11.19 -7.83 17.64
CA ASN A 140 10.39 -7.08 16.68
C ASN A 140 10.61 -7.53 15.23
N SER A 141 11.61 -8.36 14.96
CA SER A 141 11.95 -8.79 13.61
C SER A 141 10.98 -9.89 13.14
N ASP A 142 10.00 -9.51 12.31
CA ASP A 142 9.05 -10.44 11.72
C ASP A 142 9.19 -10.49 10.19
N VAL A 143 10.06 -11.39 9.72
CA VAL A 143 10.30 -11.58 8.29
C VAL A 143 9.02 -11.96 7.54
N ARG A 144 8.12 -12.73 8.16
CA ARG A 144 6.86 -13.15 7.51
C ARG A 144 5.94 -11.95 7.33
N ALA A 145 5.83 -11.09 8.33
CA ALA A 145 5.08 -9.84 8.23
C ALA A 145 5.68 -8.95 7.13
N TYR A 146 7.00 -8.76 7.07
CA TYR A 146 7.63 -7.93 6.04
C TYR A 146 7.37 -8.44 4.62
N LEU A 147 7.46 -9.75 4.39
CA LEU A 147 7.09 -10.35 3.11
C LEU A 147 5.59 -10.17 2.79
N GLY A 148 4.74 -10.29 3.81
CA GLY A 148 3.31 -9.97 3.71
C GLY A 148 3.07 -8.53 3.27
N ALA A 149 3.68 -7.55 3.94
CA ALA A 149 3.58 -6.14 3.58
C ALA A 149 4.07 -5.89 2.15
N LEU A 150 5.22 -6.45 1.77
CA LEU A 150 5.76 -6.34 0.40
C LEU A 150 4.79 -6.90 -0.64
N SER A 151 4.14 -8.04 -0.35
CA SER A 151 3.14 -8.61 -1.27
C SER A 151 1.93 -7.69 -1.48
N ILE A 152 1.47 -7.01 -0.42
CA ILE A 152 0.39 -6.01 -0.52
C ILE A 152 0.88 -4.77 -1.27
N LEU A 153 2.07 -4.29 -0.94
CA LEU A 153 2.66 -3.13 -1.61
C LEU A 153 2.83 -3.37 -3.10
N GLN A 154 3.27 -4.54 -3.56
CA GLN A 154 3.37 -4.86 -4.99
C GLN A 154 2.04 -4.72 -5.74
N VAL A 155 0.91 -4.94 -5.06
CA VAL A 155 -0.43 -4.75 -5.62
C VAL A 155 -0.84 -3.27 -5.65
N TYR A 156 -0.40 -2.46 -4.68
CA TYR A 156 -0.69 -1.03 -4.56
C TYR A 156 0.31 -0.10 -5.28
N LEU A 157 1.56 -0.51 -5.49
CA LEU A 157 2.63 0.26 -6.13
C LEU A 157 2.34 0.72 -7.57
N PRO A 158 1.54 0.00 -8.39
CA PRO A 158 1.08 0.53 -9.67
C PRO A 158 0.23 1.79 -9.51
N ILE A 159 -0.41 1.94 -8.36
CA ILE A 159 -1.35 3.00 -8.02
C ILE A 159 -0.60 4.19 -7.39
N PHE A 160 0.49 3.95 -6.64
CA PHE A 160 1.21 4.99 -5.91
C PHE A 160 2.73 4.84 -5.94
N HIS A 161 3.43 5.96 -6.03
CA HIS A 161 4.87 5.98 -5.89
C HIS A 161 5.23 6.21 -4.43
N LEU A 162 5.64 5.13 -3.77
CA LEU A 162 5.98 5.10 -2.35
C LEU A 162 7.40 5.61 -2.12
N ILE A 163 7.54 6.62 -1.26
CA ILE A 163 8.85 7.08 -0.79
C ILE A 163 8.98 6.71 0.68
N PHE A 164 9.74 5.65 0.94
CA PHE A 164 10.18 5.33 2.30
C PHE A 164 11.40 6.18 2.65
N THR A 165 11.34 6.82 3.82
CA THR A 165 12.49 7.47 4.44
C THR A 165 12.63 6.91 5.84
N PHE A 166 13.67 6.12 6.07
CA PHE A 166 13.99 5.61 7.40
C PHE A 166 14.85 6.65 8.12
N TYR A 167 14.49 6.97 9.36
CA TYR A 167 15.34 7.76 10.25
C TYR A 167 15.82 6.82 11.35
N THR A 168 17.12 6.52 11.36
CA THR A 168 17.76 5.82 12.46
C THR A 168 18.34 6.86 13.39
N TYR A 169 17.77 6.99 14.58
CA TYR A 169 18.43 7.66 15.69
C TYR A 169 19.06 6.51 16.51
N ASP A 170 20.37 6.34 16.41
CA ASP A 170 21.16 5.27 17.07
C ASP A 170 20.94 3.81 16.63
N CYS A 171 21.01 3.55 15.32
CA CYS A 171 21.28 2.17 14.83
C CYS A 171 22.20 2.21 13.61
N THR A 172 23.33 1.51 13.70
CA THR A 172 24.37 1.30 12.67
C THR A 172 23.88 0.39 11.54
N ILE A 173 22.71 0.69 10.95
CA ILE A 173 22.18 -0.04 9.79
C ILE A 173 21.80 1.00 8.73
N LEU A 174 22.70 1.17 7.77
CA LEU A 174 22.46 1.88 6.51
C LEU A 174 21.41 1.10 5.70
N VAL A 175 20.19 1.61 5.63
CA VAL A 175 19.18 1.10 4.69
C VAL A 175 19.15 2.00 3.47
N HIS A 176 19.52 1.42 2.32
CA HIS A 176 19.52 2.09 1.03
C HIS A 176 18.12 2.61 0.66
N ARG A 177 18.12 3.80 0.05
CA ARG A 177 17.00 4.37 -0.70
C ARG A 177 16.59 3.36 -1.79
N PHE A 178 15.49 2.65 -1.62
CA PHE A 178 14.87 1.90 -2.72
C PHE A 178 14.38 2.92 -3.75
N LYS A 179 15.19 3.18 -4.77
CA LYS A 179 14.73 3.78 -6.02
C LYS A 179 14.19 2.61 -6.86
N SER A 180 12.88 2.63 -7.13
CA SER A 180 12.28 1.83 -8.19
C SER A 180 12.77 2.31 -9.56
#